data_AF-A0A917ZUV3-F1
#
_entry.id   AF-A0A917ZUV3-F1
#
_cell.length_a   1.000
_cell.length_b   1.000
_cell.length_c   1.000
_cell.angle_alpha   90.00
_cell.angle_beta   90.00
_cell.angle_gamma   90.00
#
_symmetry.space_group_name_H-M   'P 1'
#
loop_
_entity.id
_entity.type
_entity.pdbx_description
1 polymer ?
#
loop_
_entity_poly.entity_id
_entity_poly.type
_entity_poly.pdbx_seq_one_letter_code
_entity_poly.pdbx_strand_id
1 'polypeptide(L)'
;MSTPSPLVVGNIALSFHRAVAGVVRRLLEAHGHRVTAVEAPHQEIFALQARGSVDVLVSAWLPSSHGAYLDPYRDEVVVLDATYRPYCTWSVPPLVPRAAVAEIADLARPEIASRMARNIQGIKPGAGISRFSVRVIGEYGLDRLGYAFIPGEVRLKRAGSRNSGRDGTGTRVRCGG
;
A
#
# COMPACT_ATOMS: atom_id res chain seq x y z
N MET A 1 -16.78 -35.62 -18.34
CA MET A 1 -16.73 -34.13 -18.29
C MET A 1 -15.47 -33.76 -17.54
N SER A 2 -14.57 -32.97 -18.14
CA SER A 2 -13.32 -32.54 -17.49
C SER A 2 -13.65 -31.58 -16.34
N THR A 3 -13.07 -31.79 -15.17
CA THR A 3 -13.21 -30.86 -14.04
C THR A 3 -12.59 -29.52 -14.43
N PRO A 4 -13.29 -28.38 -14.27
CA PRO A 4 -12.70 -27.08 -14.59
C PRO A 4 -11.44 -26.84 -13.75
N SER A 5 -10.44 -26.22 -14.39
CA SER A 5 -9.20 -25.80 -13.74
C SER A 5 -9.52 -24.84 -12.59
N PRO A 6 -8.75 -24.88 -11.48
CA PRO A 6 -8.93 -23.92 -10.39
C PRO A 6 -8.71 -22.48 -10.87
N LEU A 7 -9.52 -21.55 -10.36
CA LEU A 7 -9.29 -20.11 -10.52
C LEU A 7 -8.08 -19.67 -9.70
N VAL A 8 -7.14 -18.96 -10.33
CA VAL A 8 -5.96 -18.41 -9.69
C VAL A 8 -6.25 -16.98 -9.21
N VAL A 9 -6.39 -16.82 -7.90
CA VAL A 9 -6.59 -15.50 -7.27
C VAL A 9 -5.24 -14.93 -6.86
N GLY A 10 -4.87 -13.81 -7.47
CA GLY A 10 -3.63 -13.08 -7.19
C GLY A 10 -3.82 -11.95 -6.20
N ASN A 11 -2.87 -11.74 -5.28
CA ASN A 11 -2.82 -10.53 -4.44
C ASN A 11 -1.40 -9.97 -4.28
N ILE A 12 -1.33 -8.67 -3.99
CA ILE A 12 -0.08 -8.02 -3.62
C ILE A 12 0.36 -8.51 -2.24
N ALA A 13 1.66 -8.73 -2.05
CA ALA A 13 2.27 -9.22 -0.82
C ALA A 13 2.29 -8.19 0.33
N LEU A 14 1.12 -7.70 0.74
CA LEU A 14 0.92 -6.88 1.95
C LEU A 14 -0.32 -7.38 2.70
N SER A 15 -0.33 -7.19 4.02
CA SER A 15 -1.34 -7.77 4.92
C SER A 15 -2.78 -7.41 4.57
N PHE A 16 -3.06 -6.16 4.20
CA PHE A 16 -4.43 -5.75 3.87
C PHE A 16 -4.90 -6.30 2.52
N HIS A 17 -4.01 -6.42 1.52
CA HIS A 17 -4.35 -7.11 0.27
C HIS A 17 -4.62 -8.59 0.51
N ARG A 18 -3.84 -9.24 1.39
CA ARG A 18 -4.06 -10.64 1.81
C ARG A 18 -5.39 -10.82 2.53
N ALA A 19 -5.79 -9.88 3.37
CA ALA A 19 -7.09 -9.91 4.07
C ALA A 19 -8.25 -9.86 3.07
N VAL A 20 -8.23 -8.91 2.13
CA VAL A 20 -9.23 -8.79 1.05
C VAL A 20 -9.25 -10.05 0.19
N ALA A 21 -8.08 -10.57 -0.20
CA ALA A 21 -7.98 -11.82 -0.95
C ALA A 21 -8.56 -13.01 -0.20
N GLY A 22 -8.38 -13.07 1.12
CA GLY A 22 -9.02 -14.08 1.97
C GLY A 22 -10.53 -14.08 1.82
N VAL A 23 -11.17 -12.92 1.94
CA VAL A 23 -12.63 -12.79 1.80
C VAL A 23 -13.09 -13.19 0.41
N VAL A 24 -12.43 -12.69 -0.65
CA VAL A 24 -12.81 -13.01 -2.04
C VAL A 24 -12.69 -14.51 -2.34
N ARG A 25 -11.59 -15.15 -1.91
CA ARG A 25 -11.39 -16.59 -2.10
C ARG A 25 -12.50 -17.39 -1.42
N ARG A 26 -12.85 -17.04 -0.18
CA ARG A 26 -13.94 -17.72 0.55
C ARG A 26 -15.29 -17.56 -0.13
N LEU A 27 -15.57 -16.40 -0.73
CA LEU A 27 -16.80 -16.18 -1.49
C LEU A 27 -16.83 -17.03 -2.76
N LEU A 28 -15.73 -17.09 -3.52
CA LEU A 28 -15.63 -17.92 -4.72
C LEU A 28 -15.80 -19.41 -4.39
N GLU A 29 -15.14 -19.89 -3.33
CA GLU A 29 -15.30 -21.26 -2.83
C GLU A 29 -16.74 -21.56 -2.41
N ALA A 30 -17.40 -20.63 -1.71
CA ALA A 30 -18.80 -20.78 -1.30
C ALA A 30 -19.77 -20.85 -2.49
N HIS A 31 -19.38 -20.32 -3.66
CA HIS A 31 -20.14 -20.41 -4.91
C HIS A 31 -19.69 -21.59 -5.79
N GLY A 32 -18.93 -22.55 -5.24
CA GLY A 32 -18.58 -23.80 -5.92
C GLY A 32 -17.34 -23.74 -6.80
N HIS A 33 -16.59 -22.63 -6.80
CA HIS A 33 -15.33 -22.55 -7.54
C HIS A 33 -14.18 -23.20 -6.77
N ARG A 34 -13.32 -23.93 -7.49
CA ARG A 34 -12.00 -24.33 -6.97
C ARG A 34 -11.06 -23.13 -7.11
N VAL A 35 -10.33 -22.81 -6.04
CA VAL A 35 -9.47 -21.62 -6.00
C VAL A 35 -8.06 -21.99 -5.58
N THR A 36 -7.06 -21.44 -6.27
CA THR A 36 -5.66 -21.38 -5.82
C THR A 36 -5.26 -19.92 -5.64
N ALA A 37 -4.18 -19.68 -4.90
CA ALA A 37 -3.74 -18.33 -4.56
C ALA A 37 -2.29 -18.11 -4.95
N VAL A 38 -2.00 -16.92 -5.48
CA VAL A 38 -0.65 -16.44 -5.77
C VAL A 38 -0.47 -15.09 -5.08
N GLU A 39 0.64 -14.93 -4.37
CA GLU A 39 1.00 -13.67 -3.74
C GLU A 39 2.39 -13.23 -4.24
N ALA A 40 2.50 -11.99 -4.69
CA ALA A 40 3.76 -11.43 -5.18
C ALA A 40 3.86 -9.91 -4.90
N PRO A 41 5.05 -9.31 -4.96
CA PRO A 41 5.22 -7.85 -4.95
C PRO A 41 4.40 -7.14 -6.03
N HIS A 42 4.17 -5.83 -5.86
CA HIS A 42 3.30 -5.02 -6.74
C HIS A 42 3.57 -5.23 -8.24
N GLN A 43 4.78 -4.97 -8.71
CA GLN A 43 5.05 -5.09 -10.15
C GLN A 43 4.93 -6.54 -10.64
N GLU A 44 5.37 -7.49 -9.83
CA GLU A 44 5.38 -8.91 -10.20
C GLU A 44 3.98 -9.51 -10.30
N ILE A 45 3.05 -9.14 -9.40
CA ILE A 45 1.68 -9.68 -9.46
C ILE A 45 0.91 -9.16 -10.68
N PHE A 46 1.15 -7.93 -11.11
CA PHE A 46 0.58 -7.40 -12.36
C PHE A 46 1.23 -8.06 -13.58
N ALA A 47 2.55 -8.30 -13.56
CA ALA A 47 3.23 -9.05 -14.62
C ALA A 47 2.77 -10.52 -14.69
N LEU A 48 2.38 -11.13 -13.56
CA LEU A 48 1.73 -12.45 -13.49
C LEU A 48 0.35 -12.43 -14.15
N GLN A 49 -0.45 -11.40 -13.89
CA GLN A 49 -1.75 -11.25 -14.52
C GLN A 49 -1.63 -11.01 -16.04
N ALA A 50 -0.73 -10.12 -16.46
CA ALA A 50 -0.52 -9.78 -17.87
C ALA A 50 -0.17 -11.00 -18.75
N ARG A 51 0.51 -12.02 -18.18
CA ARG A 51 0.84 -13.26 -18.89
C ARG A 51 -0.18 -14.40 -18.71
N GLY A 52 -1.34 -14.11 -18.13
CA GLY A 52 -2.40 -15.10 -17.89
C GLY A 52 -2.12 -16.10 -16.75
N SER A 53 -1.16 -15.82 -15.85
CA SER A 53 -0.90 -16.68 -14.68
C SER A 53 -1.80 -16.37 -13.48
N VAL A 54 -2.58 -15.28 -13.52
CA VAL A 54 -3.54 -14.87 -12.49
C VAL A 54 -4.86 -14.54 -13.18
N ASP A 55 -5.93 -15.23 -12.81
CA ASP A 55 -7.27 -15.00 -13.37
C ASP A 55 -7.94 -13.79 -12.73
N VAL A 56 -7.80 -13.66 -11.40
CA VAL A 56 -8.43 -12.58 -10.63
C VAL A 56 -7.40 -11.90 -9.75
N LEU A 57 -7.01 -10.68 -10.10
CA LEU A 57 -6.19 -9.83 -9.25
C LEU A 57 -7.08 -9.00 -8.32
N VAL A 58 -7.02 -9.28 -7.03
CA VAL A 58 -7.87 -8.60 -6.04
C VAL A 58 -7.16 -7.41 -5.42
N SER A 59 -7.95 -6.42 -5.02
CA SER A 59 -7.47 -5.31 -4.18
C SER A 59 -6.48 -4.36 -4.91
N ALA A 60 -6.65 -4.17 -6.23
CA ALA A 60 -5.90 -3.17 -6.98
C ALA A 60 -6.39 -1.73 -6.65
N TRP A 61 -5.46 -0.84 -6.27
CA TRP A 61 -5.76 0.56 -5.96
C TRP A 61 -5.59 1.41 -7.24
N LEU A 62 -6.69 1.57 -7.96
CA LEU A 62 -6.74 2.29 -9.24
C LEU A 62 -7.39 3.67 -9.08
N PRO A 63 -7.04 4.66 -9.94
CA PRO A 63 -5.98 4.60 -10.94
C PRO A 63 -4.59 4.93 -10.37
N SER A 64 -4.50 5.70 -9.28
CA SER A 64 -3.25 6.37 -8.92
C SER A 64 -2.13 5.44 -8.44
N SER A 65 -2.43 4.39 -7.67
CA SER A 65 -1.38 3.54 -7.07
C SER A 65 -0.91 2.46 -8.04
N HIS A 66 -1.82 1.74 -8.71
CA HIS A 66 -1.45 0.61 -9.57
C HIS A 66 -1.84 0.81 -11.05
N GLY A 67 -2.33 1.99 -11.45
CA GLY A 67 -2.70 2.28 -12.84
C GLY A 67 -1.57 2.00 -13.80
N ALA A 68 -0.38 2.56 -13.55
CA ALA A 68 0.80 2.34 -14.38
C ALA A 68 1.22 0.85 -14.52
N TYR A 69 0.83 -0.02 -13.58
CA TYR A 69 1.07 -1.47 -13.70
C TYR A 69 0.01 -2.17 -14.54
N LEU A 70 -1.24 -1.67 -14.53
CA LEU A 70 -2.36 -2.20 -15.29
C LEU A 70 -2.42 -1.68 -16.73
N ASP A 71 -2.08 -0.41 -16.93
CA ASP A 71 -2.21 0.31 -18.20
C ASP A 71 -1.65 -0.46 -19.41
N PRO A 72 -0.51 -1.19 -19.32
CA PRO A 72 0.03 -1.94 -20.45
C PRO A 72 -0.87 -3.05 -21.01
N TYR A 73 -1.78 -3.60 -20.20
CA TYR A 73 -2.66 -4.72 -20.58
C TYR A 73 -4.13 -4.46 -20.20
N ARG A 74 -4.49 -3.18 -19.98
CA ARG A 74 -5.80 -2.79 -19.47
C ARG A 74 -6.96 -3.30 -20.34
N ASP A 75 -6.76 -3.36 -21.65
CA ASP A 75 -7.78 -3.80 -22.61
C ASP A 75 -7.96 -5.32 -22.65
N GLU A 76 -7.04 -6.08 -22.02
CA GLU A 76 -7.08 -7.54 -21.95
C GLU A 76 -7.77 -8.06 -20.68
N VAL A 77 -8.15 -7.16 -19.77
CA VAL A 77 -8.79 -7.52 -18.49
C VAL A 77 -10.02 -6.67 -18.22
N VAL A 78 -10.95 -7.24 -17.44
CA VAL A 78 -12.12 -6.52 -16.96
C VAL A 78 -11.84 -5.94 -15.58
N VAL A 79 -11.90 -4.61 -15.47
CA VAL A 79 -11.84 -3.92 -14.17
C VAL A 79 -13.24 -3.91 -13.57
N LEU A 80 -13.42 -4.65 -12.48
CA LEU A 80 -14.66 -4.64 -11.70
C LEU A 80 -14.74 -3.40 -10.79
N ASP A 81 -15.94 -3.12 -10.29
CA ASP A 81 -16.19 -2.02 -9.37
C ASP A 81 -15.37 -2.10 -8.08
N ALA A 82 -15.10 -0.93 -7.51
CA ALA A 82 -14.29 -0.79 -6.32
C ALA A 82 -14.98 -1.43 -5.10
N THR A 83 -14.31 -2.40 -4.48
CA THR A 83 -14.75 -2.97 -3.19
C THR A 83 -14.56 -1.99 -2.02
N TYR A 84 -13.65 -1.02 -2.16
CA TYR A 84 -13.45 0.10 -1.23
C TYR A 84 -12.69 1.25 -1.92
N ARG A 85 -12.76 2.46 -1.33
CA ARG A 85 -12.06 3.66 -1.82
C ARG A 85 -10.94 4.08 -0.85
N PRO A 86 -9.68 3.73 -1.14
CA PRO A 86 -8.57 4.02 -0.24
C PRO A 86 -8.00 5.44 -0.42
N TYR A 87 -7.33 5.92 0.63
CA TYR A 87 -6.55 7.15 0.60
C TYR A 87 -5.14 6.91 1.12
N CYS A 88 -4.17 7.53 0.46
CA CYS A 88 -2.77 7.55 0.88
C CYS A 88 -2.52 8.82 1.70
N THR A 89 -2.15 8.68 2.98
CA THR A 89 -1.85 9.80 3.87
C THR A 89 -0.56 9.56 4.64
N TRP A 90 0.14 10.63 5.00
CA TRP A 90 1.16 10.58 6.03
C TRP A 90 0.52 10.66 7.41
N SER A 91 1.19 10.09 8.40
CA SER A 91 0.73 10.11 9.79
C SER A 91 1.91 10.45 10.69
N VAL A 92 1.65 11.23 11.73
CA VAL A 92 2.61 11.54 12.79
C VAL A 92 2.24 10.76 14.07
N PRO A 93 3.22 10.47 14.95
CA PRO A 93 2.93 9.82 16.22
C PRO A 93 1.98 10.67 17.09
N PRO A 94 1.17 10.06 17.98
CA PRO A 94 0.22 10.79 18.84
C PRO A 94 0.86 11.85 19.76
N LEU A 95 2.16 11.74 20.03
CA LEU A 95 2.92 12.73 20.80
C LEU A 95 3.06 14.08 20.10
N VAL A 96 2.84 14.13 18.78
CA VAL A 96 2.86 15.37 17.98
C VAL A 96 1.46 15.98 18.05
N PRO A 97 1.28 17.14 18.70
CA PRO A 97 -0.02 17.78 18.79
C PRO A 97 -0.52 18.16 17.39
N ARG A 98 -1.82 17.98 17.13
CA ARG A 98 -2.44 18.40 15.86
C ARG A 98 -2.26 19.89 15.57
N ALA A 99 -2.22 20.72 16.61
CA ALA A 99 -1.97 22.15 16.48
C ALA A 99 -0.51 22.48 16.06
N ALA A 100 0.41 21.52 16.22
CA ALA A 100 1.80 21.68 15.78
C ALA A 100 1.98 21.21 14.33
N VAL A 101 1.34 20.10 13.94
CA VAL A 101 1.37 19.56 12.57
C VAL A 101 -0.03 19.11 12.16
N ALA A 102 -0.65 19.87 11.27
CA ALA A 102 -1.95 19.59 10.67
C ALA A 102 -1.82 19.18 9.19
N GLU A 103 -0.78 19.65 8.51
CA GLU A 103 -0.51 19.41 7.09
C GLU A 103 0.99 19.20 6.82
N ILE A 104 1.34 18.77 5.59
CA ILE A 104 2.74 18.50 5.23
C ILE A 104 3.59 19.78 5.28
N ALA A 105 3.02 20.93 4.90
CA ALA A 105 3.71 22.21 4.90
C ALA A 105 4.21 22.62 6.30
N ASP A 106 3.54 22.17 7.37
CA ASP A 106 3.99 22.43 8.74
C ASP A 106 5.38 21.85 9.03
N LEU A 107 5.78 20.77 8.34
CA LEU A 107 7.11 20.16 8.51
C LEU A 107 8.23 21.09 8.04
N ALA A 108 7.93 22.10 7.23
CA ALA A 108 8.91 23.08 6.78
C ALA A 108 9.16 24.21 7.78
N ARG A 109 8.30 24.35 8.81
CA ARG A 109 8.46 25.38 9.85
C ARG A 109 9.70 25.08 10.70
N PRO A 110 10.65 26.01 10.88
CA PRO A 110 11.93 25.73 11.57
C PRO A 110 11.79 25.12 12.97
N GLU A 111 10.81 25.57 13.75
CA GLU A 111 10.50 25.09 15.10
C GLU A 111 9.93 23.66 15.11
N ILE A 112 9.29 23.23 14.03
CA ILE A 112 8.79 21.87 13.84
C ILE A 112 9.91 21.00 13.29
N ALA A 113 10.57 21.46 12.22
CA ALA A 113 11.66 20.75 11.59
C ALA A 113 12.75 20.38 12.60
N SER A 114 13.19 21.29 13.46
CA SER A 114 14.20 21.02 14.50
C SER A 114 13.86 19.87 15.47
N ARG A 115 12.57 19.51 15.59
CA ARG A 115 12.08 18.48 16.51
C ARG A 115 11.68 17.17 15.83
N MET A 116 11.68 17.14 14.49
CA MET A 116 11.26 15.98 13.70
C MET A 116 12.46 15.17 13.22
N ALA A 117 12.28 13.85 13.22
CA ALA A 117 13.19 12.97 12.52
C ALA A 117 13.17 13.30 11.01
N ARG A 118 14.35 13.29 10.40
CA ARG A 118 14.52 13.53 8.97
C ARG A 118 14.11 12.36 8.08
N ASN A 119 13.80 11.21 8.68
CA ASN A 119 13.43 10.01 7.94
C ASN A 119 11.90 9.92 7.81
N ILE A 120 11.39 10.03 6.59
CA ILE A 120 10.01 9.71 6.25
C ILE A 120 9.94 8.21 5.98
N GLN A 121 9.43 7.46 6.96
CA GLN A 121 9.34 6.00 6.89
C GLN A 121 8.21 5.56 5.96
N GLY A 122 8.56 4.85 4.89
CA GLY A 122 7.60 4.29 3.93
C GLY A 122 7.38 2.79 4.08
N ILE A 123 6.74 2.24 3.05
CA ILE A 123 6.56 0.79 2.85
C ILE A 123 7.37 0.33 1.63
N LYS A 124 7.01 -0.81 1.03
CA LYS A 124 7.70 -1.34 -0.15
C LYS A 124 7.74 -0.31 -1.30
N PRO A 125 8.84 -0.23 -2.08
CA PRO A 125 8.99 0.74 -3.17
C PRO A 125 7.89 0.69 -4.25
N GLY A 126 7.34 -0.51 -4.52
CA GLY A 126 6.28 -0.69 -5.52
C GLY A 126 4.91 -0.12 -5.13
N ALA A 127 4.72 0.30 -3.88
CA ALA A 127 3.45 0.88 -3.46
C ALA A 127 3.29 2.34 -3.92
N GLY A 128 2.07 2.75 -4.26
CA GLY A 128 1.77 4.13 -4.66
C GLY A 128 2.24 5.16 -3.64
N ILE A 129 1.89 4.99 -2.36
CA ILE A 129 2.31 5.90 -1.28
C ILE A 129 3.83 6.09 -1.20
N SER A 130 4.63 5.05 -1.46
CA SER A 130 6.10 5.17 -1.44
C SER A 130 6.57 6.10 -2.55
N ARG A 131 6.06 5.91 -3.78
CA ARG A 131 6.38 6.77 -4.93
C ARG A 131 5.87 8.20 -4.74
N PHE A 132 4.66 8.36 -4.22
CA PHE A 132 4.09 9.67 -3.90
C PHE A 132 4.92 10.39 -2.84
N SER A 133 5.42 9.67 -1.84
CA SER A 133 6.20 10.27 -0.75
C SER A 133 7.53 10.85 -1.23
N VAL A 134 8.22 10.16 -2.14
CA VAL A 134 9.43 10.69 -2.78
C VAL A 134 9.14 12.01 -3.50
N ARG A 135 8.03 12.07 -4.24
CA ARG A 135 7.60 13.28 -4.95
C ARG A 135 7.23 14.42 -3.98
N VAL A 136 6.44 14.12 -2.95
CA VAL A 136 6.01 15.08 -1.91
C VAL A 136 7.20 15.71 -1.20
N ILE A 137 8.25 14.95 -0.89
CA ILE A 137 9.46 15.49 -0.24
C ILE A 137 10.09 16.61 -1.08
N GLY A 138 10.18 16.42 -2.40
CA GLY A 138 10.70 17.44 -3.31
C GLY A 138 9.73 18.61 -3.51
N GLU A 139 8.44 18.33 -3.71
CA GLU A 139 7.41 19.36 -3.96
C GLU A 139 7.24 20.33 -2.79
N TYR A 140 7.39 19.84 -1.56
CA TYR A 140 7.31 20.66 -0.34
C TYR A 140 8.68 21.18 0.13
N GLY A 141 9.75 20.98 -0.64
CA GLY A 141 11.10 21.46 -0.32
C GLY A 141 11.69 20.85 0.96
N LEU A 142 11.19 19.68 1.39
CA LEU A 142 11.62 19.03 2.62
C LEU A 142 13.01 18.41 2.47
N ASP A 143 13.41 18.05 1.25
CA ASP A 143 14.77 17.62 0.91
C ASP A 143 15.83 18.66 1.32
N ARG A 144 15.57 19.95 1.09
CA ARG A 144 16.45 21.07 1.49
C ARG A 144 16.59 21.22 2.99
N LEU A 145 15.60 20.73 3.73
CA LEU A 145 15.59 20.68 5.20
C LEU A 145 16.20 19.36 5.73
N GLY A 146 16.69 18.51 4.83
CA GLY A 146 17.36 17.26 5.12
C GLY A 146 16.42 16.06 5.25
N TYR A 147 15.12 16.18 4.94
CA TYR A 147 14.21 15.04 4.98
C TYR A 147 14.50 14.07 3.83
N ALA A 148 14.42 12.78 4.11
CA ALA A 148 14.62 11.71 3.14
C ALA A 148 13.57 10.60 3.29
N PHE A 149 13.15 10.02 2.17
CA PHE A 149 12.27 8.85 2.18
C PHE A 149 13.09 7.59 2.44
N ILE A 150 12.66 6.80 3.43
CA ILE A 150 13.25 5.50 3.75
C ILE A 150 12.24 4.41 3.40
N PRO A 151 12.51 3.58 2.36
CA PRO A 151 11.66 2.45 2.04
C PRO A 151 11.51 1.49 3.23
N GLY A 152 10.31 0.94 3.40
CA GLY A 152 10.07 -0.08 4.41
C GLY A 152 10.59 -1.42 3.96
N GLU A 153 11.60 -1.95 4.65
CA GLU A 153 12.00 -3.36 4.56
C GLU A 153 11.35 -4.17 5.69
N VAL A 154 10.89 -5.38 5.38
CA VAL A 154 10.54 -6.34 6.43
C VAL A 154 11.85 -6.90 6.99
N ARG A 155 12.42 -6.21 7.98
CA ARG A 155 13.46 -6.82 8.81
C ARG A 155 12.77 -7.71 9.82
N LEU A 156 12.53 -8.98 9.44
CA LEU A 156 12.23 -10.04 10.41
C LEU A 156 13.43 -10.17 11.35
N LYS A 157 13.48 -9.34 12.40
CA LYS A 157 14.31 -9.67 13.57
C LYS A 157 13.72 -10.96 14.13
N ARG A 158 14.48 -12.06 14.08
CA ARG A 158 14.14 -13.31 14.78
C ARG A 158 13.71 -12.94 16.20
N ALA A 159 12.49 -13.30 16.56
CA ALA A 159 11.85 -12.88 17.78
C ALA A 159 12.63 -13.40 19.00
N GLY A 160 13.15 -12.46 19.77
CA GLY A 160 13.69 -12.64 21.10
C GLY A 160 13.42 -11.38 21.90
N SER A 161 12.14 -10.99 22.01
CA SER A 161 11.63 -10.08 23.04
C SER A 161 10.12 -9.91 22.85
N ARG A 162 9.34 -10.29 23.87
CA ARG A 162 7.91 -10.02 23.96
C ARG A 162 7.73 -8.52 24.21
N ASN A 163 6.79 -7.87 23.52
CA ASN A 163 6.10 -6.77 24.17
C ASN A 163 4.62 -6.72 23.80
N SER A 164 3.83 -6.54 24.86
CA SER A 164 2.38 -6.42 24.95
C SER A 164 1.87 -5.20 24.19
N GLY A 165 0.70 -5.33 23.56
CA GLY A 165 0.10 -4.29 22.73
C GLY A 165 -0.57 -3.15 23.49
N ARG A 166 -0.87 -2.05 22.78
CA ARG A 166 -2.22 -1.45 22.69
C ARG A 166 -2.30 -0.27 21.70
N ASP A 167 -3.50 -0.16 21.13
CA ASP A 167 -4.26 0.97 20.57
C ASP A 167 -3.62 1.99 19.61
N GLY A 168 -4.06 1.90 18.35
CA GLY A 168 -3.80 2.86 17.29
C GLY A 168 -4.87 3.95 17.22
N THR A 169 -4.53 5.15 17.67
CA THR A 169 -5.21 6.40 17.31
C THR A 169 -4.19 7.35 16.70
N GLY A 170 -3.87 7.15 15.42
CA GLY A 170 -2.96 8.02 14.67
C GLY A 170 -3.69 9.21 14.03
N THR A 171 -3.17 10.42 14.23
CA THR A 171 -3.64 11.63 13.54
C THR A 171 -3.19 11.60 12.08
N ARG A 172 -4.14 11.62 11.14
CA ARG A 172 -3.85 11.64 9.69
C ARG A 172 -3.52 13.05 9.23
N VAL A 173 -2.42 13.19 8.50
CA VAL A 173 -2.03 14.41 7.80
C VAL A 173 -2.43 14.25 6.33
N ARG A 174 -3.29 15.14 5.82
CA ARG A 174 -3.77 15.05 4.43
C ARG A 174 -2.73 15.61 3.47
N CYS A 175 -2.54 14.95 2.34
CA CYS A 175 -1.96 15.59 1.16
C CYS A 175 -3.07 16.44 0.51
N GLY A 176 -2.82 17.73 0.29
CA GLY A 176 -3.73 18.61 -0.48
C GLY A 176 -3.91 18.09 -1.91
N GLY A 177 -5.08 18.41 -2.50
CA GLY A 177 -5.53 17.94 -3.81
C GLY A 177 -4.86 18.62 -5.00
#